data_AF-A0A5C4T6T9-F1
#
_entry.id   AF-A0A5C4T6T9-F1
#
_cell.length_a   1.000
_cell.length_b   1.000
_cell.length_c   1.000
_cell.angle_alpha   90.00
_cell.angle_beta   90.00
_cell.angle_gamma   90.00
#
_symmetry.space_group_name_H-M   'P 1'
#
loop_
_entity.id
_entity.type
_entity.pdbx_description
1 polymer ?
#
loop_
_entity_poly.entity_id
_entity_poly.type
_entity_poly.pdbx_seq_one_letter_code
_entity_poly.pdbx_strand_id
1 'polypeptide(L)'
;MQVAGASIVWAMAASPNGSVNFASPENRRLFRYSPDERTITELGVNPSGSFVWDIDASPDGRYLYGAVYPKGKMFEYDTQTGAFKDLGTMTGARNTCAASV
;
A
#
# COMPACT_ATOMS: atom_id res chain seq x y z
N MET A 1 1.06 20.38 -7.89
CA MET A 1 2.06 19.41 -7.42
C MET A 1 1.76 18.10 -8.14
N GLN A 2 2.55 17.77 -9.17
CA GLN A 2 2.37 16.56 -9.98
C GLN A 2 3.36 15.52 -9.46
N VAL A 3 2.88 14.30 -9.19
CA VAL A 3 3.76 13.18 -8.84
C VAL A 3 4.34 12.64 -10.14
N ALA A 4 5.61 12.92 -10.41
CA ALA A 4 6.28 12.38 -11.59
C ALA A 4 6.26 10.85 -11.51
N GLY A 5 5.56 10.19 -12.45
CA GLY A 5 5.40 8.74 -12.48
C GLY A 5 4.09 8.19 -11.91
N ALA A 6 3.13 9.03 -11.49
CA ALA A 6 1.75 8.60 -11.24
C ALA A 6 0.80 9.32 -12.19
N SER A 7 0.35 8.60 -13.22
CA SER A 7 -0.63 9.06 -14.22
C SER A 7 -2.05 9.09 -13.64
N ILE A 8 -2.33 8.15 -12.73
CA ILE A 8 -3.58 7.99 -11.98
C ILE A 8 -3.27 7.46 -10.57
N VAL A 9 -4.00 7.96 -9.58
CA VAL A 9 -4.02 7.43 -8.22
C VAL A 9 -5.37 6.77 -8.01
N TRP A 10 -5.37 5.46 -7.75
CA TRP A 10 -6.61 4.70 -7.59
C TRP A 10 -6.91 4.42 -6.11
N ALA A 11 -5.89 3.96 -5.36
CA ALA A 11 -6.01 3.63 -3.96
C ALA A 11 -5.24 4.64 -3.10
N MET A 12 -5.87 5.12 -2.03
CA MET A 12 -5.26 6.04 -1.06
C MET A 12 -5.70 5.66 0.35
N ALA A 13 -4.75 5.63 1.28
CA ALA A 13 -5.01 5.38 2.70
C ALA A 13 -4.26 6.38 3.56
N ALA A 14 -4.97 6.99 4.50
CA ALA A 14 -4.36 7.80 5.54
C ALA A 14 -3.79 6.89 6.63
N SER A 15 -2.52 7.06 6.95
CA SER A 15 -1.92 6.47 8.13
C SER A 15 -2.31 7.27 9.39
N PRO A 16 -2.35 6.61 10.57
CA PRO A 16 -2.62 7.26 11.85
C PRO A 16 -1.70 8.44 12.19
N ASN A 17 -0.49 8.43 11.63
CA ASN A 17 0.50 9.51 11.76
C ASN A 17 0.25 10.72 10.83
N GLY A 18 -0.89 10.76 10.13
CA GLY A 18 -1.24 11.81 9.17
C GLY A 18 -0.60 11.66 7.79
N SER A 19 0.31 10.71 7.59
CA SER A 19 0.85 10.43 6.25
C SER A 19 -0.22 9.86 5.33
N VAL A 20 -0.24 10.26 4.06
CA VAL A 20 -1.17 9.70 3.05
C VAL A 20 -0.39 8.76 2.14
N ASN A 21 -0.72 7.49 2.15
CA ASN A 21 -0.14 6.51 1.24
C ASN A 21 -1.05 6.36 0.04
N PHE A 22 -0.48 6.13 -1.12
CA PHE A 22 -1.24 5.91 -2.34
C PHE A 22 -0.50 5.02 -3.33
N ALA A 23 -1.27 4.28 -4.12
CA ALA A 23 -0.73 3.37 -5.11
C ALA A 23 -1.05 3.84 -6.53
N SER A 24 -0.04 3.77 -7.41
CA SER A 24 -0.18 4.00 -8.84
C SER A 24 -0.35 2.66 -9.57
N PRO A 25 -1.52 2.37 -10.18
CA PRO A 25 -1.77 1.11 -10.87
C PRO A 25 -0.89 0.88 -12.10
N GLU A 26 -0.47 1.95 -12.78
CA GLU A 26 0.30 1.80 -14.02
C GLU A 26 1.75 1.35 -13.74
N ASN A 27 2.31 1.77 -12.61
CA ASN A 27 3.72 1.58 -12.31
C ASN A 27 4.00 0.62 -11.15
N ARG A 28 2.97 0.02 -10.53
CA ARG A 28 3.10 -0.87 -9.35
C ARG A 28 3.79 -0.21 -8.15
N ARG A 29 3.85 1.12 -8.16
CA ARG A 29 4.60 1.90 -7.18
C ARG A 29 3.69 2.34 -6.05
N LEU A 30 4.15 2.12 -4.83
CA LEU A 30 3.60 2.79 -3.66
C LEU A 30 4.35 4.09 -3.42
N PHE A 31 3.57 5.08 -3.05
CA PHE A 31 4.06 6.38 -2.65
C PHE A 31 3.49 6.72 -1.28
N ARG A 32 4.27 7.45 -0.50
CA ARG A 32 3.88 8.03 0.77
C ARG A 32 4.04 9.53 0.69
N TYR A 33 3.00 10.25 1.04
CA TYR A 33 3.03 11.68 1.26
C TYR A 33 3.15 11.98 2.75
N SER A 34 4.18 12.74 3.11
CA SER A 34 4.34 13.32 4.44
C SER A 34 3.73 14.72 4.44
N PRO A 35 2.65 14.99 5.19
CA PRO A 35 2.09 16.34 5.28
C PRO A 35 3.03 17.31 6.00
N ASP A 36 3.86 16.80 6.93
CA ASP A 36 4.79 17.60 7.72
C ASP A 36 5.93 18.15 6.85
N GLU A 37 6.50 17.29 6.01
CA GLU A 37 7.58 17.67 5.10
C GLU A 37 7.06 18.17 3.74
N ARG A 38 5.77 17.96 3.46
CA ARG A 38 5.12 18.18 2.15
C ARG A 38 5.84 17.47 1.00
N THR A 39 6.47 16.34 1.29
CA THR A 39 7.24 15.53 0.36
C THR A 39 6.49 14.26 -0.01
N ILE A 40 6.75 13.76 -1.22
CA ILE A 40 6.29 12.45 -1.68
C ILE A 40 7.50 11.55 -1.79
N THR A 41 7.47 10.43 -1.09
CA THR A 41 8.50 9.41 -1.11
C THR A 41 7.95 8.18 -1.82
N GLU A 42 8.70 7.67 -2.79
CA GLU A 42 8.40 6.36 -3.37
C GLU A 42 8.86 5.26 -2.41
N LEU A 43 7.94 4.41 -1.98
CA LEU A 43 8.21 3.29 -1.06
C LEU A 43 8.75 2.06 -1.79
N GLY A 44 8.47 1.96 -3.09
CA GLY A 44 8.96 0.90 -3.95
C GLY A 44 7.87 0.22 -4.76
N VAL A 45 8.24 -0.89 -5.39
CA VAL A 45 7.39 -1.64 -6.33
C VAL A 45 6.80 -2.85 -5.62
N ASN A 46 5.47 -2.99 -5.65
CA ASN A 46 4.83 -4.13 -5.02
C ASN A 46 5.16 -5.45 -5.76
N PRO A 47 5.39 -6.56 -5.03
CA PRO A 47 5.72 -7.84 -5.65
C PRO A 47 4.49 -8.57 -6.22
N SER A 48 3.29 -8.22 -5.73
CA SER A 48 2.09 -9.05 -5.90
C SER A 48 1.34 -8.82 -7.23
N GLY A 49 1.67 -7.80 -8.03
CA GLY A 49 1.14 -7.64 -9.40
C GLY A 49 0.85 -6.19 -9.79
N SER A 50 0.33 -6.01 -11.02
CA SER A 50 0.23 -4.71 -11.70
C SER A 50 -0.74 -3.73 -11.07
N PHE A 51 -1.98 -4.15 -10.80
CA PHE A 51 -3.06 -3.23 -10.46
C PHE A 51 -3.40 -3.31 -8.98
N VAL A 52 -2.93 -2.33 -8.20
CA VAL A 52 -3.33 -2.19 -6.81
C VAL A 52 -4.74 -1.61 -6.76
N TRP A 53 -5.69 -2.40 -6.28
CA TRP A 53 -7.11 -2.05 -6.20
C TRP A 53 -7.40 -1.19 -4.98
N ASP A 54 -6.81 -1.55 -3.84
CA ASP A 54 -6.99 -0.83 -2.60
C ASP A 54 -5.75 -0.97 -1.72
N ILE A 55 -5.55 -0.02 -0.81
CA ILE A 55 -4.53 -0.08 0.23
C ILE A 55 -5.11 0.37 1.56
N ASP A 56 -4.58 -0.15 2.66
CA ASP A 56 -4.95 0.30 3.99
C ASP A 56 -3.73 0.27 4.92
N ALA A 57 -3.68 1.19 5.87
CA ALA A 57 -2.62 1.24 6.87
C ALA A 57 -3.10 0.58 8.17
N SER A 58 -2.23 -0.18 8.82
CA SER A 58 -2.52 -0.71 10.14
C SER A 58 -2.76 0.42 11.15
N PRO A 59 -3.54 0.17 12.22
CA PRO A 59 -3.82 1.17 13.26
C PRO A 59 -2.58 1.69 13.99
N ASP A 60 -1.49 0.92 13.98
CA ASP A 60 -0.18 1.32 14.52
C ASP A 60 0.70 2.06 13.48
N GLY A 61 0.25 2.15 12.21
CA GLY A 61 0.97 2.76 11.09
C GLY A 61 2.23 1.99 10.66
N ARG A 62 2.49 0.81 11.24
CA ARG A 62 3.69 0.02 10.97
C ARG A 62 3.58 -0.78 9.68
N TYR A 63 2.39 -1.22 9.32
CA TYR A 63 2.15 -2.05 8.15
C TYR A 63 1.20 -1.36 7.18
N LEU A 64 1.49 -1.50 5.89
CA LEU A 64 0.63 -1.12 4.79
C LEU A 64 0.20 -2.38 4.05
N TYR A 65 -1.10 -2.61 3.99
CA TYR A 65 -1.68 -3.71 3.25
C TYR A 65 -2.16 -3.21 1.90
N GLY A 66 -1.93 -3.98 0.85
CA GLY A 66 -2.48 -3.65 -0.47
C GLY A 66 -3.07 -4.86 -1.16
N ALA A 67 -4.24 -4.68 -1.74
CA ALA A 67 -4.94 -5.67 -2.53
C ALA A 67 -4.68 -5.45 -4.02
N VAL A 68 -4.43 -6.52 -4.76
CA VAL A 68 -4.05 -6.51 -6.17
C VAL A 68 -5.07 -7.28 -7.01
N TYR A 69 -5.62 -6.59 -8.00
CA TYR A 69 -6.55 -7.14 -8.99
C TYR A 69 -5.80 -7.52 -10.29
N PRO A 70 -6.25 -8.50 -11.10
CA PRO A 70 -7.42 -9.39 -10.95
C PRO A 70 -7.19 -10.65 -10.13
N LYS A 71 -5.93 -10.94 -9.78
CA LYS A 71 -5.59 -12.23 -9.15
C LYS A 71 -5.95 -12.32 -7.66
N GLY A 72 -6.51 -11.27 -7.05
CA GLY A 72 -6.88 -11.25 -5.64
C GLY A 72 -5.68 -11.41 -4.71
N LYS A 73 -4.51 -10.94 -5.13
CA LYS A 73 -3.27 -11.05 -4.34
C LYS A 73 -3.18 -9.93 -3.31
N MET A 74 -2.49 -10.17 -2.21
CA MET A 74 -2.19 -9.17 -1.20
C MET A 74 -0.70 -9.06 -0.95
N PHE A 75 -0.25 -7.86 -0.62
CA PHE A 75 1.07 -7.63 -0.04
C PHE A 75 0.93 -6.86 1.28
N GLU A 76 1.93 -7.04 2.12
CA GLU A 76 2.21 -6.25 3.31
C GLU A 76 3.51 -5.49 3.07
N TYR A 77 3.55 -4.23 3.48
CA TYR A 77 4.75 -3.39 3.47
C TYR A 77 5.01 -2.90 4.89
N ASP A 78 6.17 -3.24 5.45
CA ASP A 78 6.60 -2.77 6.76
C ASP A 78 7.26 -1.38 6.58
N THR A 79 6.67 -0.36 7.20
CA THR A 79 7.09 1.04 7.08
C THR A 79 8.37 1.37 7.85
N GLN A 80 8.81 0.51 8.77
CA GLN A 80 10.05 0.69 9.54
C GLN A 80 11.26 0.12 8.80
N THR A 81 11.07 -1.03 8.15
CA THR A 81 12.13 -1.76 7.45
C THR A 81 12.16 -1.48 5.95
N GLY A 82 11.07 -0.98 5.38
CA GLY A 82 10.90 -0.82 3.94
C GLY A 82 10.75 -2.13 3.19
N ALA A 83 10.41 -3.22 3.88
CA ALA A 83 10.32 -4.55 3.30
C ALA A 83 8.91 -4.84 2.80
N PHE A 84 8.82 -5.33 1.56
CA PHE A 84 7.60 -5.92 1.01
C PHE A 84 7.53 -7.41 1.30
N LYS A 85 6.34 -7.88 1.66
CA LYS A 85 6.00 -9.28 1.85
C LYS A 85 4.78 -9.61 1.02
N ASP A 86 4.92 -10.55 0.07
CA ASP A 86 3.77 -11.10 -0.65
C ASP A 86 3.00 -12.02 0.29
N LEU A 87 1.75 -11.66 0.60
CA LEU A 87 0.85 -12.48 1.41
C LEU A 87 0.15 -13.57 0.58
N GLY A 88 0.34 -13.55 -0.74
CA GLY A 88 -0.27 -14.49 -1.66
C GLY A 88 -1.70 -14.11 -2.04
N THR A 89 -2.46 -15.07 -2.53
CA THR A 89 -3.84 -14.84 -3.00
C THR A 89 -4.83 -15.05 -1.85
N MET A 90 -5.80 -14.15 -1.71
CA MET A 90 -6.99 -14.35 -0.88
C MET A 90 -7.82 -15.50 -1.47
N THR A 91 -7.38 -16.73 -1.23
CA THR A 91 -8.19 -17.93 -1.37
C THR A 91 -8.84 -18.16 0.00
N GLY A 92 -10.17 -18.28 0.04
CA GLY A 92 -11.02 -18.15 1.24
C GLY A 92 -10.84 -19.19 2.36
N ALA A 93 -9.62 -19.64 2.65
CA ALA A 93 -9.29 -20.59 3.71
C ALA A 93 -8.63 -19.95 4.95
N ARG A 94 -8.28 -18.65 4.92
CA ARG A 94 -7.79 -17.93 6.11
C ARG A 94 -8.36 -16.51 6.18
N ASN A 95 -9.61 -16.43 6.62
CA ASN A 95 -10.29 -15.21 7.01
C ASN A 95 -9.78 -14.72 8.37
N THR A 96 -8.50 -14.33 8.45
CA THR A 96 -7.99 -13.61 9.62
C THR A 96 -7.23 -12.39 9.15
N CYS A 97 -7.95 -11.37 8.69
CA CYS A 97 -7.64 -10.02 9.12
C CYS A 97 -7.99 -9.96 10.61
N ALA A 98 -7.16 -10.58 11.46
CA ALA A 98 -7.22 -10.35 12.89
C ALA A 98 -6.63 -8.96 13.12
N ALA A 99 -7.44 -7.93 12.90
CA ALA A 99 -7.30 -6.70 13.64
C ALA A 99 -7.57 -7.07 15.10
N SER A 100 -6.53 -7.55 15.78
CA SER A 100 -6.58 -7.74 17.22
C SER A 100 -6.58 -6.35 17.85
N VAL A 101 -7.64 -6.13 18.61
CA VAL A 101 -7.95 -4.98 19.47
C VAL A 101 -6.80 -4.57 20.40
#